data_AF-A0A7W1DEA2-F1
#
_entry.id   AF-A0A7W1DEA2-F1
#
_cell.length_a   1.000
_cell.length_b   1.000
_cell.length_c   1.000
_cell.angle_alpha   90.00
_cell.angle_beta   90.00
_cell.angle_gamma   90.00
#
_symmetry.space_group_name_H-M   'P 1'
#
loop_
_entity.id
_entity.type
_entity.pdbx_description
1 polymer ?
#
loop_
_entity_poly.entity_id
_entity_poly.type
_entity_poly.pdbx_seq_one_letter_code
_entity_poly.pdbx_strand_id
1 'polypeptide(L)'
;MPHNKLNISGAKADILSWVSHALSTDEHNMLRNVSRLPCLYKHVALMPDAHLGIGSMVGSVIATKDAVIPATVGVDIGCGMMAVKTPFTSSILEGKLKDLRHQIERTIPVGFSENKEAVDESLA
;
A
#
# COMPACT_ATOMS: atom_id res chain seq x y z
N MET A 1 17.98 5.78 -5.63
CA MET A 1 17.30 6.61 -6.64
C MET A 1 17.05 7.99 -6.04
N PRO A 2 17.44 9.09 -6.71
CA PRO A 2 17.16 10.43 -6.21
C PRO A 2 15.66 10.70 -6.21
N HIS A 3 15.17 11.43 -5.21
CA HIS A 3 13.79 11.94 -5.17
C HIS A 3 13.72 13.33 -5.77
N ASN A 4 12.53 13.71 -6.21
CA ASN A 4 12.19 15.08 -6.56
C ASN A 4 11.43 15.71 -5.39
N LYS A 5 11.80 16.94 -5.01
CA LYS A 5 11.00 17.73 -4.07
C LYS A 5 9.88 18.42 -4.84
N LEU A 6 8.63 18.10 -4.54
CA LEU A 6 7.47 18.67 -5.23
C LEU A 6 7.17 20.08 -4.70
N ASN A 7 6.91 21.01 -5.63
CA ASN A 7 6.45 22.36 -5.29
C ASN A 7 4.93 22.42 -5.36
N ILE A 8 4.27 22.03 -4.27
CA ILE A 8 2.80 22.08 -4.14
C ILE A 8 2.41 23.38 -3.45
N SER A 9 1.70 24.26 -4.17
CA SER A 9 1.21 25.52 -3.60
C SER A 9 0.41 25.27 -2.32
N GLY A 10 0.71 26.01 -1.25
CA GLY A 10 0.02 25.90 0.05
C GLY A 10 0.43 24.70 0.92
N ALA A 11 1.38 23.87 0.50
CA ALA A 11 1.97 22.86 1.37
C ALA A 11 2.77 23.51 2.51
N LYS A 12 2.74 22.89 3.70
CA LYS A 12 3.48 23.38 4.89
C LYS A 12 4.70 22.53 5.25
N ALA A 13 4.82 21.35 4.66
CA ALA A 13 5.94 20.44 4.82
C ALA A 13 6.43 19.98 3.46
N ASP A 14 7.67 19.50 3.44
CA ASP A 14 8.27 18.99 2.22
C ASP A 14 7.53 17.74 1.72
N ILE A 15 7.45 17.60 0.40
CA ILE A 15 6.89 16.43 -0.26
C ILE A 15 7.98 15.87 -1.17
N LEU A 16 8.48 14.69 -0.82
CA LEU A 16 9.54 13.99 -1.55
C LEU A 16 8.89 12.93 -2.43
N SER A 17 9.22 12.90 -3.72
CA SER A 17 8.55 12.04 -4.70
C SER A 17 9.52 11.23 -5.53
N TRP A 18 9.19 9.95 -5.70
CA TRP A 18 9.77 9.05 -6.68
C TRP A 18 8.79 8.71 -7.82
N VAL A 19 7.66 9.41 -7.86
CA VAL A 19 6.63 9.24 -8.89
C VAL A 19 7.17 9.72 -10.25
N SER A 20 6.96 8.91 -11.29
CA SER A 20 7.39 9.18 -12.66
C SER A 20 6.30 9.72 -13.59
N HIS A 21 5.04 9.77 -13.12
CA HIS A 21 3.90 10.29 -13.86
C HIS A 21 3.44 11.66 -13.34
N ALA A 22 2.67 12.38 -14.16
CA ALA A 22 2.10 13.65 -13.76
C ALA A 22 0.96 13.42 -12.75
N LEU A 23 1.01 14.13 -11.62
CA LEU A 23 -0.05 14.10 -10.61
C LEU A 23 -1.24 14.97 -11.03
N SER A 24 -2.43 14.45 -10.83
CA SER A 24 -3.70 15.15 -11.04
C SER A 24 -3.93 16.27 -10.01
N THR A 25 -4.94 17.11 -10.26
CA THR A 25 -5.35 18.18 -9.33
C THR A 25 -5.76 17.61 -7.97
N ASP A 26 -6.47 16.48 -7.93
CA ASP A 26 -6.93 15.87 -6.68
C ASP A 26 -5.78 15.32 -5.86
N GLU A 27 -4.75 14.76 -6.51
CA GLU A 27 -3.53 14.32 -5.84
C GLU A 27 -2.75 15.50 -5.28
N HIS A 28 -2.64 16.61 -6.03
CA HIS A 28 -2.05 17.85 -5.51
C HIS A 28 -2.84 18.37 -4.28
N ASN A 29 -4.17 18.29 -4.31
CA ASN A 29 -5.02 18.69 -3.19
C ASN A 29 -4.81 17.79 -1.96
N MET A 30 -4.76 16.47 -2.17
CA MET A 30 -4.48 15.48 -1.11
C MET A 30 -3.13 15.74 -0.46
N LEU A 31 -2.08 15.91 -1.26
CA LEU A 31 -0.73 16.20 -0.77
C LEU A 31 -0.67 17.52 -0.01
N ARG A 32 -1.35 18.56 -0.49
CA ARG A 32 -1.48 19.83 0.22
C ARG A 32 -2.13 19.62 1.59
N ASN A 33 -3.21 18.86 1.66
CA ASN A 33 -3.92 18.62 2.92
C ASN A 33 -3.07 17.84 3.92
N VAL A 34 -2.46 16.73 3.47
CA VAL A 34 -1.61 15.88 4.31
C VAL A 34 -0.37 16.64 4.79
N SER A 35 0.28 17.43 3.94
CA SER A 35 1.46 18.23 4.31
C SER A 35 1.18 19.30 5.38
N ARG A 36 -0.10 19.58 5.68
CA ARG A 36 -0.53 20.59 6.67
C ARG A 36 -0.97 19.96 7.99
N LEU A 37 -0.93 18.64 8.13
CA LEU A 37 -1.30 17.95 9.36
C LEU A 37 -0.39 18.41 10.52
N PRO A 38 -0.95 18.81 11.68
CA PRO A 38 -0.18 19.36 12.78
C PRO A 38 0.75 18.32 13.43
N CYS A 39 0.39 17.04 13.34
CA CYS A 39 1.18 15.93 13.85
C CYS A 39 2.17 15.36 12.82
N LEU A 40 2.25 15.91 11.60
CA LEU A 40 3.18 15.43 10.58
C LEU A 40 4.62 15.62 11.04
N TYR A 41 5.41 14.54 10.96
CA TYR A 41 6.82 14.57 11.28
C TYR A 41 7.64 14.79 10.00
N LYS A 42 8.14 16.03 9.84
CA LYS A 42 9.09 16.50 8.81
C LYS A 42 8.57 16.60 7.37
N HIS A 43 8.10 15.52 6.77
CA HIS A 43 7.77 15.48 5.33
C HIS A 43 6.80 14.34 4.98
N VAL A 44 6.23 14.42 3.78
CA VAL A 44 5.51 13.32 3.12
C VAL A 44 6.43 12.70 2.06
N ALA A 45 6.52 11.38 1.98
CA ALA A 45 7.25 10.69 0.92
C ALA A 45 6.31 9.87 0.02
N LEU A 46 6.50 9.94 -1.29
CA LEU A 46 5.69 9.22 -2.29
C LEU A 46 6.54 8.18 -3.00
N MET A 47 6.13 6.92 -2.87
CA MET A 47 6.73 5.81 -3.59
C MET A 47 6.41 5.90 -5.11
N PRO A 48 7.15 5.20 -5.98
CA PRO A 48 6.98 5.31 -7.43
C PRO A 48 5.58 4.95 -7.95
N ASP A 49 4.84 4.12 -7.21
CA ASP A 49 3.49 3.64 -7.48
C ASP A 49 2.40 4.49 -6.81
N ALA A 50 2.77 5.61 -6.18
CA ALA A 50 1.83 6.43 -5.46
C ALA A 50 0.77 7.02 -6.38
N HIS A 51 -0.49 6.97 -5.93
CA HIS A 51 -1.66 7.46 -6.64
C HIS A 51 -2.75 7.89 -5.65
N LEU A 52 -3.78 8.55 -6.16
CA LEU A 52 -4.91 9.01 -5.35
C LEU A 52 -5.53 7.88 -4.53
N GLY A 53 -5.60 8.07 -3.22
CA GLY A 53 -6.35 7.22 -2.30
C GLY A 53 -7.45 8.00 -1.57
N ILE A 54 -7.97 7.39 -0.50
CA ILE A 54 -8.93 8.02 0.42
C ILE A 54 -8.19 8.35 1.71
N GLY A 55 -8.26 9.59 2.17
CA GLY A 55 -7.56 10.08 3.36
C GLY A 55 -6.09 10.45 3.13
N SER A 56 -5.37 9.66 2.34
CA SER A 56 -4.01 9.95 1.86
C SER A 56 -3.79 9.41 0.43
N MET A 57 -2.58 9.61 -0.10
CA MET A 57 -2.13 8.91 -1.31
C MET A 57 -1.84 7.44 -0.96
N VAL A 58 -2.26 6.50 -1.82
CA VAL A 58 -1.70 5.14 -1.80
C VAL A 58 -0.21 5.23 -2.12
N GLY A 59 0.62 4.37 -1.53
CA GLY A 59 2.07 4.43 -1.72
C GLY A 59 2.73 5.65 -1.07
N SER A 60 2.10 6.30 -0.09
CA SER A 60 2.73 7.38 0.69
C SER A 60 3.23 6.91 2.05
N VAL A 61 4.30 7.55 2.52
CA VAL A 61 4.81 7.41 3.89
C VAL A 61 4.58 8.73 4.61
N ILE A 62 3.81 8.66 5.69
CA ILE A 62 3.41 9.79 6.53
C ILE A 62 3.79 9.43 7.96
N ALA A 63 4.95 9.93 8.42
CA ALA A 63 5.34 9.78 9.81
C ALA A 63 4.60 10.81 10.65
N THR A 64 4.04 10.40 11.79
CA THR A 64 3.36 11.29 12.74
C THR A 64 4.06 11.29 14.09
N LYS A 65 3.90 12.39 14.83
CA LYS A 65 4.33 12.52 16.22
C LYS A 65 3.11 12.72 17.11
N ASP A 66 3.06 12.00 18.23
CA ASP A 66 2.03 12.11 19.27
C ASP A 66 0.58 11.87 18.78
N ALA A 67 0.40 11.26 17.60
CA ALA A 67 -0.92 10.97 17.03
C ALA A 67 -0.88 9.78 16.05
N VAL A 68 -2.01 9.10 15.91
CA VAL A 68 -2.27 8.07 14.89
C VAL A 68 -3.42 8.55 14.01
N ILE A 69 -3.32 8.35 12.69
CA ILE A 69 -4.36 8.71 11.72
C ILE A 69 -4.83 7.44 11.01
N PRO A 70 -5.94 6.79 11.44
CA PRO A 70 -6.40 5.55 10.83
C PRO A 70 -6.64 5.67 9.32
N ALA A 71 -7.12 6.83 8.85
CA ALA A 71 -7.39 7.09 7.45
C ALA A 71 -6.13 7.04 6.54
N THR A 72 -4.91 7.16 7.09
CA THR A 72 -3.68 7.04 6.30
C THR A 72 -3.14 5.61 6.23
N VAL A 73 -3.72 4.67 6.99
CA VAL A 73 -3.33 3.25 6.98
C VAL A 73 -4.01 2.53 5.81
N GLY A 74 -5.27 2.86 5.56
CA GLY A 74 -6.12 2.20 4.56
C GLY A 74 -7.30 1.48 5.19
N VAL A 75 -8.26 1.10 4.36
CA VAL A 75 -9.48 0.38 4.81
C VAL A 75 -9.22 -1.11 5.05
N ASP A 76 -8.24 -1.68 4.34
CA ASP A 76 -7.82 -3.08 4.44
C ASP A 76 -6.53 -3.15 5.31
N ILE A 77 -6.72 -3.06 6.63
CA ILE A 77 -5.62 -3.05 7.59
C ILE A 77 -4.97 -4.42 7.62
N GLY A 78 -3.64 -4.45 7.40
CA GLY A 78 -2.89 -5.71 7.32
C GLY A 78 -2.78 -6.27 5.90
N CYS A 79 -3.35 -5.59 4.89
CA CYS A 79 -3.09 -5.90 3.49
C CYS A 79 -1.58 -5.92 3.23
N GLY A 80 -1.10 -7.01 2.65
CA GLY A 80 0.32 -7.26 2.50
C GLY A 80 0.59 -8.58 1.78
N MET A 81 1.88 -8.91 1.69
CA MET A 81 2.34 -10.10 0.99
C MET A 81 3.14 -11.00 1.92
N MET A 82 2.91 -12.31 1.81
CA MET A 82 3.76 -13.33 2.40
C MET A 82 4.46 -14.11 1.29
N ALA A 83 5.75 -14.41 1.49
CA ALA A 83 6.52 -15.26 0.58
C ALA A 83 7.16 -16.41 1.37
N VAL A 84 6.94 -17.63 0.90
CA VAL A 84 7.53 -18.84 1.49
C VAL A 84 8.53 -19.43 0.50
N LYS A 85 9.79 -19.55 0.93
CA LYS A 85 10.83 -20.19 0.12
C LYS A 85 10.67 -21.70 0.16
N THR A 86 10.54 -22.31 -1.01
CA THR A 86 10.51 -23.77 -1.17
C THR A 86 11.89 -24.30 -1.57
N PRO A 87 12.17 -25.60 -1.40
CA PRO A 87 13.44 -26.20 -1.83
C PRO A 87 13.49 -26.50 -3.34
N PHE A 88 12.44 -26.16 -4.09
CA PHE A 88 12.28 -26.56 -5.49
C PHE A 88 12.73 -25.47 -6.46
N THR A 89 13.15 -25.89 -7.66
CA THR A 89 13.43 -25.03 -8.81
C THR A 89 12.22 -24.96 -9.74
N SER A 90 12.12 -23.92 -10.56
CA SER A 90 10.98 -23.71 -11.47
C SER A 90 10.72 -24.87 -12.44
N SER A 91 11.75 -25.65 -12.79
CA SER A 91 11.64 -26.83 -13.66
C SER A 91 10.61 -27.85 -13.20
N ILE A 92 10.30 -27.95 -11.89
CA ILE A 92 9.28 -28.89 -11.40
C ILE A 92 7.87 -28.58 -11.92
N LEU A 93 7.65 -27.36 -12.41
CA LEU A 93 6.37 -26.84 -12.89
C LEU A 93 6.12 -27.09 -14.38
N GLU A 94 7.11 -27.57 -15.13
CA GLU A 94 6.99 -27.85 -16.56
C GLU A 94 5.82 -28.82 -16.83
N GLY A 95 4.86 -28.37 -17.65
CA GLY A 95 3.65 -29.11 -17.97
C GLY A 95 2.59 -29.18 -16.85
N LYS A 96 2.83 -28.61 -15.67
CA LYS A 96 1.96 -28.77 -14.47
C LYS A 96 1.29 -27.50 -13.98
N LEU A 97 1.56 -26.33 -14.57
CA LEU A 97 1.02 -25.04 -14.11
C LEU A 97 -0.50 -25.01 -14.02
N LYS A 98 -1.21 -25.65 -14.97
CA LYS A 98 -2.68 -25.73 -14.96
C LYS A 98 -3.19 -26.52 -13.75
N ASP A 99 -2.62 -27.70 -13.52
CA ASP A 99 -3.05 -28.57 -12.42
C ASP A 99 -2.72 -27.96 -11.06
N LEU A 100 -1.54 -27.35 -10.92
CA LEU A 100 -1.16 -26.62 -9.72
C LEU A 100 -2.13 -25.48 -9.42
N ARG A 101 -2.45 -24.65 -10.43
CA ARG A 101 -3.41 -23.55 -10.26
C ARG A 101 -4.77 -24.07 -9.78
N HIS A 102 -5.30 -25.14 -10.39
CA HIS A 102 -6.59 -25.72 -9.97
C HIS A 102 -6.55 -26.27 -8.54
N GLN A 103 -5.42 -26.86 -8.12
CA GLN A 103 -5.25 -27.32 -6.74
C GLN A 103 -5.23 -26.15 -5.75
N ILE A 104 -4.57 -25.04 -6.08
CA ILE A 104 -4.55 -23.82 -5.27
C ILE A 104 -5.97 -23.26 -5.14
N GLU A 105 -6.68 -23.05 -6.25
CA GLU A 105 -8.04 -22.49 -6.25
C GLU A 105 -9.04 -23.35 -5.48
N ARG A 106 -8.88 -24.67 -5.50
CA ARG A 106 -9.73 -25.58 -4.71
C ARG A 106 -9.39 -25.58 -3.22
N THR A 107 -8.13 -25.31 -2.86
CA THR A 107 -7.65 -25.38 -1.47
C THR A 107 -7.79 -24.05 -0.74
N ILE A 108 -7.61 -22.93 -1.45
CA ILE A 108 -7.67 -21.59 -0.87
C ILE A 108 -9.03 -20.97 -1.19
N PRO A 109 -9.94 -20.83 -0.21
CA PRO A 109 -11.21 -20.16 -0.42
C PRO A 109 -10.98 -18.69 -0.81
N VAL A 110 -11.69 -18.21 -1.84
CA VAL A 110 -11.62 -16.83 -2.31
C VAL A 110 -13.02 -16.25 -2.50
N GLY A 111 -13.17 -14.95 -2.20
CA GLY A 111 -14.42 -14.21 -2.38
C GLY A 111 -15.22 -14.00 -1.10
N PHE A 112 -16.14 -13.05 -1.16
CA PHE A 112 -16.92 -12.57 -0.01
C PHE A 112 -17.87 -13.60 0.62
N SER A 113 -18.12 -14.72 -0.07
CA SER A 113 -19.07 -15.75 0.38
C SER A 113 -18.43 -16.90 1.15
N GLU A 114 -17.10 -17.04 1.11
CA GLU A 114 -16.41 -18.23 1.59
C GLU A 114 -16.01 -18.15 3.07
N ASN A 115 -15.79 -16.94 3.62
CA ASN A 115 -15.42 -16.74 5.02
C ASN A 115 -16.54 -15.97 5.74
N LYS A 116 -17.47 -16.71 6.37
CA LYS A 116 -18.61 -16.12 7.10
C LYS A 116 -18.26 -15.65 8.50
N GLU A 117 -17.24 -16.28 9.10
CA GLU A 117 -16.75 -15.98 10.43
C GLU A 117 -15.38 -15.30 10.32
N ALA A 118 -15.07 -14.41 11.27
CA ALA A 118 -13.75 -13.81 11.37
C ALA A 118 -12.69 -14.87 11.73
N VAL A 119 -11.47 -14.67 11.24
CA VAL A 119 -10.32 -15.52 11.60
C VAL A 119 -9.95 -15.28 13.06
N ASP A 120 -9.79 -16.35 13.84
CA ASP A 120 -9.27 -16.26 15.21
C ASP A 120 -7.74 -16.07 15.18
N GLU A 121 -7.30 -14.85 15.46
CA GLU A 121 -5.89 -14.46 15.45
C GLU A 121 -5.08 -15.09 16.60
N SER A 122 -5.73 -15.68 17.63
CA SER A 122 -5.02 -16.31 18.75
C SER A 122 -4.43 -17.68 18.42
N LEU A 123 -4.75 -18.23 17.26
CA LEU A 123 -4.32 -19.55 16.79
C LEU A 123 -3.12 -19.50 15.82
N ALA A 124 -2.61 -18.29 15.52
CA ALA A 124 -1.51 -18.04 14.58
C ALA A 124 -0.14 -17.95 15.27
#